data_AF-A0A818CHN9-F1
#
_entry.id   AF-A0A818CHN9-F1
#
_cell.length_a   1.000
_cell.length_b   1.000
_cell.length_c   1.000
_cell.angle_alpha   90.00
_cell.angle_beta   90.00
_cell.angle_gamma   90.00
#
_symmetry.space_group_name_H-M   'P 1'
#
loop_
_entity.id
_entity.type
_entity.pdbx_description
1 polymer ?
#
loop_
_entity_poly.entity_id
_entity_poly.type
_entity_poly.pdbx_seq_one_letter_code
_entity_poly.pdbx_strand_id
1 'polypeptide(L)'
;MLQSIFLAYPIDEHCYINVMTIAGSDPSGGAGLQADLKTFASLYCYGMTTITALTAQNTCGVDGIYSLPASFVRQQLESVFSDINIDAIKIGMLEREEIIVEVAQFLEEKRAAAALPPLVVDPVIYAKSGDQIIDNNAINILKEKIIPFATLLTPNRQEACRLLGRDNIGLEDLEEAAKELLKLGTKAVLIKGIDGRDCLLVREQENAVWIGETTDWIDSKNVHGTGCTYSAAIAAFLGRGDPLVRAVQKAKIYITEAIRAGATYKQGHGAGPVCHHWFSFDQNFIQSAWLSVSELYKQIKALPFLCEIADGTLSWTRFAFFIQQDYFFLRDRKAVCDLHLPPTINVNDELKLMLKQISDNSELRAANIFNTFNVTGKSTDIENKSAVCIAYTNYLKSVATNEESIFFTLVALIPCTLIYQKVGEYLKRKQQAESLLPTNQYYQAWINTYSSEQRRQSVEKLLASMNRLYSSTVSSSRHLELLKVFQKSTEYELAFWDDAYKSAGCN
;
A
#
# COMPACT_ATOMS: atom_id res chain seq x y z
N MET A 1 9.29 -13.76 -7.19
CA MET A 1 9.87 -12.39 -7.26
C MET A 1 8.82 -11.30 -6.99
N LEU A 2 7.62 -11.38 -7.60
CA LEU A 2 6.59 -10.32 -7.52
C LEU A 2 5.72 -10.37 -6.25
N GLN A 3 5.51 -11.55 -5.65
CA GLN A 3 4.70 -11.73 -4.44
C GLN A 3 5.16 -10.85 -3.26
N SER A 4 6.46 -10.61 -3.13
CA SER A 4 7.02 -9.84 -2.02
C SER A 4 6.75 -8.34 -2.11
N ILE A 5 6.41 -7.79 -3.28
CA ILE A 5 6.11 -6.36 -3.47
C ILE A 5 4.77 -5.98 -2.84
N PHE A 6 3.81 -6.90 -2.87
CA PHE A 6 2.43 -6.62 -2.48
C PHE A 6 2.23 -6.45 -0.98
N LEU A 7 3.10 -7.07 -0.18
CA LEU A 7 2.94 -7.17 1.26
C LEU A 7 4.24 -6.84 2.01
N ALA A 8 5.21 -6.25 1.30
CA ALA A 8 6.46 -5.79 1.87
C ALA A 8 6.25 -4.74 2.97
N TYR A 9 5.33 -3.80 2.75
CA TYR A 9 4.97 -2.83 3.78
C TYR A 9 3.95 -3.45 4.72
N PRO A 10 4.28 -3.65 6.01
CA PRO A 10 3.40 -4.36 6.90
C PRO A 10 2.17 -3.51 7.26
N ILE A 11 1.05 -4.18 7.50
CA ILE A 11 -0.21 -3.56 7.94
C ILE A 11 -0.22 -3.53 9.46
N ASP A 12 -0.66 -2.41 10.05
CA ASP A 12 -0.67 -2.19 11.51
C ASP A 12 -1.77 -3.02 12.20
N GLU A 13 -1.52 -3.42 13.43
CA GLU A 13 -2.01 -4.71 13.92
C GLU A 13 -3.50 -4.83 14.30
N HIS A 14 -4.29 -3.75 14.32
CA HIS A 14 -5.65 -3.84 14.87
C HIS A 14 -6.70 -2.99 14.15
N CYS A 15 -6.41 -2.61 12.91
CA CYS A 15 -7.40 -1.98 12.06
C CYS A 15 -7.40 -2.71 10.73
N TYR A 16 -8.51 -3.39 10.44
CA TYR A 16 -8.75 -3.86 9.08
C TYR A 16 -8.69 -2.67 8.13
N ILE A 17 -8.02 -2.85 6.99
CA ILE A 17 -8.19 -1.93 5.86
C ILE A 17 -9.53 -2.27 5.23
N ASN A 18 -10.51 -1.43 5.51
CA ASN A 18 -11.91 -1.65 5.22
C ASN A 18 -12.21 -1.16 3.80
N VAL A 19 -12.40 -2.09 2.88
CA VAL A 19 -12.64 -1.76 1.46
C VAL A 19 -14.02 -2.26 1.06
N MET A 20 -14.88 -1.34 0.63
CA MET A 20 -16.23 -1.65 0.21
C MET A 20 -16.32 -1.75 -1.31
N THR A 21 -17.08 -2.73 -1.81
CA THR A 21 -17.58 -2.71 -3.19
C THR A 21 -19.07 -2.41 -3.23
N ILE A 22 -19.50 -1.59 -4.19
CA ILE A 22 -20.90 -1.35 -4.54
C ILE A 22 -21.10 -1.93 -5.95
N ALA A 23 -21.63 -3.13 -6.05
CA ALA A 23 -21.66 -3.87 -7.30
C ALA A 23 -22.73 -4.98 -7.34
N GLY A 24 -22.97 -5.49 -8.54
CA GLY A 24 -23.77 -6.70 -8.77
C GLY A 24 -23.05 -7.99 -8.38
N SER A 25 -23.82 -9.02 -8.06
CA SER A 25 -23.35 -10.37 -7.75
C SER A 25 -23.20 -11.20 -9.03
N ASP A 26 -22.02 -11.80 -9.23
CA ASP A 26 -21.81 -12.91 -10.16
C ASP A 26 -21.74 -14.22 -9.36
N PRO A 27 -22.78 -15.07 -9.40
CA PRO A 27 -22.84 -16.29 -8.59
C PRO A 27 -21.81 -17.35 -9.00
N SER A 28 -21.23 -17.27 -10.21
CA SER A 28 -20.11 -18.15 -10.59
C SER A 28 -18.81 -17.79 -9.87
N GLY A 29 -18.75 -16.59 -9.29
CA GLY A 29 -17.64 -16.10 -8.49
C GLY A 29 -16.43 -15.65 -9.30
N GLY A 30 -16.57 -15.46 -10.61
CA GLY A 30 -15.48 -15.03 -11.48
C GLY A 30 -15.34 -13.53 -11.63
N ALA A 31 -16.45 -12.78 -11.52
CA ALA A 31 -16.52 -11.32 -11.60
C ALA A 31 -17.38 -10.74 -10.46
N GLY A 32 -17.89 -9.52 -10.64
CA GLY A 32 -18.82 -8.87 -9.71
C GLY A 32 -18.23 -8.66 -8.32
N LEU A 33 -19.09 -8.51 -7.33
CA LEU A 33 -18.68 -8.36 -5.93
C LEU A 33 -17.88 -9.56 -5.40
N GLN A 34 -18.06 -10.77 -5.96
CA GLN A 34 -17.30 -11.95 -5.56
C GLN A 34 -15.82 -11.82 -5.95
N ALA A 35 -15.53 -11.36 -7.17
CA ALA A 35 -14.15 -11.06 -7.57
C ALA A 35 -13.55 -9.92 -6.75
N ASP A 36 -14.36 -8.92 -6.42
CA ASP A 36 -13.95 -7.79 -5.58
C ASP A 36 -13.55 -8.29 -4.18
N LEU A 37 -14.42 -9.05 -3.50
CA LEU A 37 -14.16 -9.62 -2.17
C LEU A 37 -12.96 -10.56 -2.16
N LYS A 38 -12.82 -11.44 -3.16
CA LYS A 38 -11.64 -12.33 -3.28
C LYS A 38 -10.36 -11.52 -3.44
N THR A 39 -10.42 -10.42 -4.18
CA THR A 39 -9.27 -9.52 -4.38
C THR A 39 -8.93 -8.77 -3.10
N PHE A 40 -9.92 -8.21 -2.41
CA PHE A 40 -9.72 -7.55 -1.12
C PHE A 40 -9.09 -8.51 -0.10
N ALA A 41 -9.65 -9.71 0.04
CA ALA A 41 -9.14 -10.74 0.94
C ALA A 41 -7.70 -11.13 0.58
N SER A 42 -7.41 -11.37 -0.70
CA SER A 42 -6.05 -11.70 -1.16
C SER A 42 -5.07 -10.58 -0.82
N LEU A 43 -5.49 -9.32 -0.91
CA LEU A 43 -4.69 -8.12 -0.63
C LEU A 43 -4.76 -7.63 0.83
N TYR A 44 -5.22 -8.47 1.77
CA TYR A 44 -5.24 -8.19 3.21
C TYR A 44 -6.13 -7.00 3.60
N CYS A 45 -7.19 -6.81 2.85
CA CYS A 45 -8.26 -5.87 3.15
C CYS A 45 -9.49 -6.63 3.64
N TYR A 46 -10.21 -6.04 4.58
CA TYR A 46 -11.53 -6.51 4.95
C TYR A 46 -12.53 -6.06 3.90
N GLY A 47 -13.05 -7.01 3.15
CA GLY A 47 -13.99 -6.74 2.08
C GLY A 47 -15.42 -6.63 2.59
N MET A 48 -16.10 -5.54 2.24
CA MET A 48 -17.53 -5.35 2.48
C MET A 48 -18.26 -5.14 1.16
N THR A 49 -19.58 -5.36 1.15
CA THR A 49 -20.40 -5.19 -0.04
C THR A 49 -21.64 -4.38 0.23
N THR A 50 -22.05 -3.63 -0.79
CA THR A 50 -23.42 -3.22 -1.02
C THR A 50 -23.83 -3.86 -2.33
N ILE A 51 -24.84 -4.73 -2.29
CA ILE A 51 -25.32 -5.42 -3.47
C ILE A 51 -26.28 -4.49 -4.22
N THR A 52 -26.09 -4.33 -5.53
CA THR A 52 -26.99 -3.56 -6.39
C THR A 52 -27.95 -4.44 -7.19
N ALA A 53 -27.46 -5.59 -7.66
CA ALA A 53 -28.25 -6.55 -8.40
C ALA A 53 -27.73 -7.98 -8.18
N LEU A 54 -28.62 -8.96 -8.32
CA LEU A 54 -28.30 -10.37 -8.39
C LEU A 54 -28.35 -10.80 -9.85
N THR A 55 -27.32 -11.47 -10.37
CA THR A 55 -27.39 -12.06 -11.71
C THR A 55 -27.56 -13.57 -11.61
N ALA A 56 -28.31 -14.15 -12.55
CA ALA A 56 -28.17 -15.54 -12.93
C ALA A 56 -27.10 -15.58 -14.02
N GLN A 57 -25.85 -15.81 -13.63
CA GLN A 57 -24.70 -15.70 -14.52
C GLN A 57 -23.73 -16.86 -14.31
N ASN A 58 -23.08 -17.27 -15.40
CA ASN A 58 -22.03 -18.26 -15.37
C ASN A 58 -20.93 -17.92 -16.40
N THR A 59 -19.98 -18.82 -16.59
CA THR A 59 -18.85 -18.61 -17.52
C THR A 59 -19.26 -18.43 -18.97
N CYS A 60 -20.50 -18.78 -19.34
CA CYS A 60 -21.02 -18.72 -20.71
C CYS A 60 -21.84 -17.45 -20.99
N GLY A 61 -22.23 -16.68 -19.97
CA GLY A 61 -23.05 -15.48 -20.16
C GLY A 61 -23.96 -15.16 -18.98
N VAL A 62 -24.86 -14.21 -19.19
CA VAL A 62 -25.87 -13.75 -18.23
C VAL A 62 -27.24 -14.20 -18.69
N ASP A 63 -27.91 -15.04 -17.89
CA ASP A 63 -29.25 -15.57 -18.15
C ASP A 63 -30.36 -14.65 -17.61
N GLY A 64 -30.05 -13.85 -16.59
CA GLY A 64 -31.02 -12.93 -15.99
C GLY A 64 -30.40 -11.98 -14.97
N ILE A 65 -31.08 -10.87 -14.73
CA ILE A 65 -30.68 -9.84 -13.78
C ILE A 65 -31.89 -9.48 -12.91
N TYR A 66 -31.71 -9.51 -11.60
CA TYR A 66 -32.66 -9.06 -10.61
C TYR A 66 -32.08 -7.86 -9.84
N SER A 67 -32.54 -6.66 -10.18
CA SER A 67 -32.14 -5.42 -9.53
C SER A 67 -32.77 -5.30 -8.15
N LEU A 68 -31.98 -4.92 -7.15
CA LEU A 68 -32.51 -4.66 -5.82
C LEU A 68 -33.23 -3.30 -5.80
N PRO A 69 -34.24 -3.12 -4.94
CA PRO A 69 -34.85 -1.80 -4.73
C PRO A 69 -33.80 -0.79 -4.27
N ALA A 70 -33.79 0.41 -4.88
CA ALA A 70 -32.83 1.48 -4.54
C ALA A 70 -32.84 1.81 -3.04
N SER A 71 -34.01 1.84 -2.40
CA SER A 71 -34.14 2.04 -0.95
C SER A 71 -33.43 0.97 -0.11
N PHE A 72 -33.34 -0.27 -0.60
CA PHE A 72 -32.61 -1.34 0.08
C PHE A 72 -31.09 -1.26 -0.18
N VAL A 73 -30.67 -0.76 -1.34
CA VAL A 73 -29.27 -0.38 -1.60
C VAL A 73 -28.84 0.72 -0.62
N ARG A 74 -29.67 1.75 -0.44
CA ARG A 74 -29.45 2.80 0.55
C ARG A 74 -29.34 2.27 1.97
N GLN A 75 -30.25 1.38 2.37
CA GLN A 75 -30.24 0.79 3.72
C GLN A 75 -28.94 0.00 4.00
N GLN A 76 -28.42 -0.75 3.02
CA GLN A 76 -27.12 -1.43 3.15
C GLN A 76 -25.97 -0.42 3.36
N LEU A 77 -25.92 0.63 2.54
CA LEU A 77 -24.91 1.68 2.64
C LEU A 77 -24.94 2.37 4.02
N GLU A 78 -26.12 2.75 4.49
CA GLU A 78 -26.29 3.37 5.81
C GLU A 78 -25.89 2.44 6.93
N SER A 79 -26.31 1.17 6.88
CA SER A 79 -25.98 0.17 7.90
C SER A 79 -24.47 0.05 8.07
N VAL A 80 -23.72 -0.08 6.97
CA VAL A 80 -22.26 -0.26 7.05
C VAL A 80 -21.56 1.03 7.46
N PHE A 81 -21.89 2.17 6.84
CA PHE A 81 -21.23 3.45 7.16
C PHE A 81 -21.56 4.00 8.55
N SER A 82 -22.63 3.53 9.19
CA SER A 82 -22.97 3.91 10.56
C SER A 82 -22.09 3.22 11.62
N ASP A 83 -21.43 2.12 11.26
CA ASP A 83 -20.67 1.27 12.18
C ASP A 83 -19.17 1.19 11.82
N ILE A 84 -18.84 1.12 10.53
CA ILE A 84 -17.49 0.81 10.05
C ILE A 84 -16.89 2.01 9.29
N ASN A 85 -15.67 2.42 9.68
CA ASN A 85 -14.89 3.38 8.90
C ASN A 85 -14.38 2.73 7.61
N ILE A 86 -14.71 3.30 6.45
CA ILE A 86 -14.36 2.77 5.13
C ILE A 86 -13.12 3.50 4.60
N ASP A 87 -12.07 2.74 4.24
CA ASP A 87 -10.79 3.29 3.77
C ASP A 87 -10.76 3.48 2.25
N ALA A 88 -11.53 2.70 1.49
CA ALA A 88 -11.71 2.89 0.05
C ALA A 88 -13.02 2.24 -0.44
N ILE A 89 -13.56 2.76 -1.54
CA ILE A 89 -14.76 2.23 -2.19
C ILE A 89 -14.42 1.88 -3.64
N LYS A 90 -14.90 0.74 -4.12
CA LYS A 90 -14.98 0.40 -5.53
C LYS A 90 -16.44 0.37 -5.96
N ILE A 91 -16.78 1.06 -7.05
CA ILE A 91 -18.08 0.93 -7.72
C ILE A 91 -17.90 0.05 -8.93
N GLY A 92 -18.74 -0.98 -9.04
CA GLY A 92 -18.89 -1.81 -10.24
C GLY A 92 -20.23 -1.55 -10.91
N MET A 93 -20.91 -2.63 -11.28
CA MET A 93 -22.22 -2.58 -11.91
C MET A 93 -23.29 -1.98 -10.98
N LEU A 94 -23.89 -0.85 -11.37
CA LEU A 94 -25.05 -0.23 -10.69
C LEU A 94 -26.39 -0.58 -11.37
N GLU A 95 -26.33 -1.07 -12.61
CA GLU A 95 -27.43 -1.56 -13.45
C GLU A 95 -28.49 -0.53 -13.87
N ARG A 96 -29.18 0.14 -12.94
CA ARG A 96 -30.33 1.03 -13.24
C ARG A 96 -30.19 2.46 -12.74
N GLU A 97 -30.93 3.36 -13.39
CA GLU A 97 -30.99 4.78 -13.04
C GLU A 97 -31.30 5.01 -11.56
N GLU A 98 -32.31 4.35 -11.02
CA GLU A 98 -32.75 4.59 -9.64
C GLU A 98 -31.65 4.26 -8.62
N ILE A 99 -30.89 3.20 -8.87
CA ILE A 99 -29.73 2.82 -8.04
C ILE A 99 -28.59 3.83 -8.22
N ILE A 100 -28.31 4.26 -9.45
CA ILE A 100 -27.26 5.25 -9.73
C ILE A 100 -27.56 6.57 -8.99
N VAL A 101 -28.81 7.03 -9.06
CA VAL A 101 -29.26 8.26 -8.39
C VAL A 101 -29.14 8.12 -6.87
N GLU A 102 -29.60 7.02 -6.30
CA GLU A 102 -29.54 6.77 -4.86
C GLU A 102 -28.09 6.71 -4.34
N VAL A 103 -27.22 5.97 -5.03
CA VAL A 103 -25.79 5.91 -4.69
C VAL A 103 -25.15 7.30 -4.80
N ALA A 104 -25.46 8.07 -5.84
CA ALA A 104 -24.94 9.43 -5.99
C ALA A 104 -25.37 10.37 -4.86
N GLN A 105 -26.63 10.29 -4.42
CA GLN A 105 -27.12 11.07 -3.28
C GLN A 105 -26.36 10.70 -2.00
N PHE A 106 -26.17 9.40 -1.74
CA PHE A 106 -25.37 8.94 -0.60
C PHE A 106 -23.92 9.43 -0.65
N LEU A 107 -23.27 9.38 -1.82
CA LEU A 107 -21.90 9.86 -1.98
C LEU A 107 -21.78 11.37 -1.75
N GLU A 108 -22.76 12.16 -2.17
CA GLU A 108 -22.81 13.61 -1.93
C GLU A 108 -22.90 13.91 -0.44
N GLU A 109 -23.75 13.20 0.30
CA GLU A 109 -23.85 13.34 1.77
C GLU A 109 -22.53 13.01 2.46
N LYS A 110 -21.84 11.92 2.07
CA LYS A 110 -20.54 11.57 2.64
C LYS A 110 -19.45 12.57 2.29
N ARG A 111 -19.48 13.12 1.07
CA ARG A 111 -18.57 14.20 0.67
C ARG A 111 -18.80 15.45 1.50
N ALA A 112 -20.05 15.88 1.68
CA ALA A 112 -20.40 17.06 2.47
C ALA A 112 -19.97 16.92 3.95
N ALA A 113 -19.99 15.71 4.48
CA ALA A 113 -19.50 15.37 5.83
C ALA A 113 -17.97 15.16 5.91
N ALA A 114 -17.21 15.42 4.84
CA ALA A 114 -15.77 15.14 4.74
C ALA A 114 -15.39 13.68 5.07
N ALA A 115 -16.32 12.75 4.83
CA ALA A 115 -16.21 11.34 5.18
C ALA A 115 -16.17 10.41 3.95
N LEU A 116 -16.01 10.96 2.74
CA LEU A 116 -15.93 10.18 1.51
C LEU A 116 -14.48 9.70 1.26
N PRO A 117 -14.20 8.38 1.36
CA PRO A 117 -12.87 7.84 1.06
C PRO A 117 -12.57 7.83 -0.44
N PRO A 118 -11.33 7.49 -0.85
CA PRO A 118 -11.00 7.27 -2.26
C PRO A 118 -11.99 6.32 -2.96
N LEU A 119 -12.47 6.76 -4.12
CA LEU A 119 -13.50 6.07 -4.91
C LEU A 119 -12.94 5.62 -6.26
N VAL A 120 -12.90 4.32 -6.51
CA VAL A 120 -12.55 3.73 -7.81
C VAL A 120 -13.84 3.36 -8.54
N VAL A 121 -14.09 3.97 -9.70
CA VAL A 121 -15.28 3.70 -10.51
C VAL A 121 -14.89 2.87 -11.71
N ASP A 122 -15.32 1.61 -11.72
CA ASP A 122 -15.27 0.73 -12.89
C ASP A 122 -16.62 0.84 -13.60
N PRO A 123 -16.71 1.56 -14.74
CA PRO A 123 -17.98 2.01 -15.30
C PRO A 123 -18.70 0.89 -16.06
N VAL A 124 -18.75 -0.35 -15.53
CA VAL A 124 -19.22 -1.59 -16.17
C VAL A 124 -20.43 -1.34 -17.08
N ILE A 125 -20.19 -1.18 -18.38
CA ILE A 125 -21.24 -0.93 -19.39
C ILE A 125 -21.69 -2.24 -20.04
N TYR A 126 -20.74 -3.14 -20.27
CA TYR A 126 -20.94 -4.41 -20.96
C TYR A 126 -20.49 -5.58 -20.08
N ALA A 127 -21.17 -6.71 -20.23
CA ALA A 127 -20.70 -7.99 -19.74
C ALA A 127 -19.48 -8.43 -20.55
N LYS A 128 -18.66 -9.30 -19.95
CA LYS A 128 -17.52 -9.91 -20.67
C LYS A 128 -17.98 -10.74 -21.89
N SER A 129 -19.21 -11.25 -21.87
CA SER A 129 -19.89 -11.93 -22.98
C SER A 129 -20.30 -10.99 -24.11
N GLY A 130 -20.27 -9.66 -23.90
CA GLY A 130 -20.68 -8.64 -24.86
C GLY A 130 -22.08 -8.07 -24.63
N ASP A 131 -22.84 -8.62 -23.69
CA ASP A 131 -24.20 -8.17 -23.39
C ASP A 131 -24.18 -6.76 -22.77
N GLN A 132 -25.00 -5.84 -23.28
CA GLN A 132 -25.14 -4.51 -22.69
C GLN A 132 -25.87 -4.63 -21.34
N ILE A 133 -25.21 -4.19 -20.27
CA ILE A 133 -25.73 -4.31 -18.91
C ILE A 133 -26.56 -3.10 -18.50
N ILE A 134 -26.17 -1.90 -18.96
CA ILE A 134 -26.86 -0.63 -18.65
C ILE A 134 -27.28 0.07 -19.94
N ASP A 135 -28.46 0.69 -19.94
CA ASP A 135 -28.96 1.42 -21.11
C ASP A 135 -28.27 2.79 -21.29
N ASN A 136 -28.59 3.48 -22.39
CA ASN A 136 -27.97 4.76 -22.72
C ASN A 136 -28.31 5.87 -21.73
N ASN A 137 -29.49 5.80 -21.11
CA ASN A 137 -29.91 6.77 -20.12
C ASN A 137 -29.09 6.60 -18.83
N ALA A 138 -28.94 5.36 -18.36
CA ALA A 138 -28.08 5.00 -17.24
C ALA A 138 -26.61 5.42 -17.46
N ILE A 139 -26.07 5.33 -18.69
CA ILE A 139 -24.71 5.82 -19.00
C ILE A 139 -24.60 7.34 -18.79
N ASN A 140 -25.59 8.13 -19.25
CA ASN A 140 -25.57 9.58 -19.07
C ASN A 140 -25.66 9.96 -17.59
N ILE A 141 -26.53 9.28 -16.84
CA ILE A 141 -26.69 9.53 -15.41
C ILE A 141 -25.43 9.13 -14.64
N LEU A 142 -24.78 8.01 -15.00
CA LEU A 142 -23.48 7.62 -14.44
C LEU A 142 -22.44 8.74 -14.65
N LYS A 143 -22.35 9.29 -15.87
CA LYS A 143 -21.43 10.38 -16.22
C LYS A 143 -21.68 11.64 -15.40
N GLU A 144 -22.94 12.01 -15.20
CA GLU A 144 -23.32 13.25 -14.51
C GLU A 144 -23.29 13.11 -12.99
N LYS A 145 -23.62 11.94 -12.46
CA LYS A 145 -23.93 11.74 -11.03
C LYS A 145 -22.89 10.92 -10.27
N ILE A 146 -22.13 10.03 -10.90
CA ILE A 146 -21.16 9.17 -10.21
C ILE A 146 -19.72 9.53 -10.55
N ILE A 147 -19.38 9.69 -11.83
CA ILE A 147 -18.01 9.98 -12.27
C ILE A 147 -17.39 11.23 -11.59
N PRO A 148 -18.13 12.31 -11.27
CA PRO A 148 -17.58 13.46 -10.54
C PRO A 148 -17.10 13.13 -9.11
N PHE A 149 -17.46 11.97 -8.55
CA PHE A 149 -16.97 11.48 -7.26
C PHE A 149 -15.69 10.66 -7.36
N ALA A 150 -15.35 10.17 -8.56
CA ALA A 150 -14.26 9.25 -8.75
C ALA A 150 -12.91 9.89 -8.39
N THR A 151 -12.18 9.19 -7.52
CA THR A 151 -10.74 9.39 -7.39
C THR A 151 -10.03 8.80 -8.60
N LEU A 152 -10.54 7.68 -9.12
CA LEU A 152 -10.08 7.07 -10.36
C LEU A 152 -11.26 6.48 -11.14
N LEU A 153 -11.38 6.85 -12.41
CA LEU A 153 -12.25 6.18 -13.38
C LEU A 153 -11.43 5.15 -14.16
N THR A 154 -11.89 3.90 -14.27
CA THR A 154 -11.13 2.81 -14.91
C THR A 154 -11.83 2.21 -16.13
N PRO A 155 -12.12 2.95 -17.21
CA PRO A 155 -12.78 2.36 -18.37
C PRO A 155 -11.80 1.50 -19.16
N ASN A 156 -12.27 0.40 -19.75
CA ASN A 156 -11.57 -0.24 -20.87
C ASN A 156 -11.76 0.59 -22.15
N ARG A 157 -11.07 0.25 -23.23
CA ARG A 157 -11.18 0.98 -24.52
C ARG A 157 -12.62 1.13 -25.04
N GLN A 158 -13.41 0.06 -25.00
CA GLN A 158 -14.81 0.09 -25.47
C GLN A 158 -15.69 0.97 -24.57
N GLU A 159 -15.48 0.88 -23.26
CA GLU A 159 -16.16 1.74 -22.28
C GLU A 159 -15.76 3.21 -22.47
N ALA A 160 -14.49 3.50 -22.73
CA ALA A 160 -14.00 4.85 -23.03
C ALA A 160 -14.65 5.41 -24.31
N CYS A 161 -14.69 4.62 -25.39
CA CYS A 161 -15.41 4.97 -26.61
C CYS A 161 -16.86 5.36 -26.30
N ARG A 162 -17.56 4.52 -25.53
CA ARG A 162 -18.97 4.74 -25.19
C ARG A 162 -19.19 5.98 -24.33
N LEU A 163 -18.35 6.20 -23.32
CA LEU A 163 -18.43 7.38 -22.45
C LEU A 163 -18.19 8.69 -23.23
N LEU A 164 -17.32 8.65 -24.25
CA LEU A 164 -16.99 9.80 -25.11
C LEU A 164 -17.91 9.93 -26.33
N GLY A 165 -18.71 8.92 -26.65
CA GLY A 165 -19.51 8.90 -27.88
C GLY A 165 -18.67 8.76 -29.17
N ARG A 166 -17.52 8.07 -29.08
CA ARG A 166 -16.63 7.78 -30.21
C ARG A 166 -16.81 6.33 -30.68
N ASP A 167 -16.56 6.07 -31.96
CA ASP A 167 -16.62 4.71 -32.51
C ASP A 167 -15.37 3.89 -32.16
N ASN A 168 -14.19 4.54 -32.16
CA ASN A 168 -12.91 3.91 -31.86
C ASN A 168 -11.94 4.92 -31.21
N ILE A 169 -10.99 4.40 -30.44
CA ILE A 169 -9.88 5.15 -29.83
C ILE A 169 -8.59 4.36 -30.15
N GLY A 170 -7.69 4.96 -30.92
CA GLY A 170 -6.37 4.38 -31.23
C GLY A 170 -5.41 4.42 -30.04
N LEU A 171 -4.21 3.88 -30.21
CA LEU A 171 -3.16 3.93 -29.17
C LEU A 171 -2.67 5.36 -28.96
N GLU A 172 -2.45 6.04 -30.07
CA GLU A 172 -2.05 7.44 -30.20
C GLU A 172 -3.06 8.40 -29.56
N ASP A 173 -4.34 8.02 -29.52
CA ASP A 173 -5.43 8.85 -29.01
C ASP A 173 -5.71 8.64 -27.51
N LEU A 174 -5.07 7.66 -26.86
CA LEU A 174 -5.40 7.29 -25.48
C LEU A 174 -5.25 8.45 -24.50
N GLU A 175 -4.18 9.23 -24.63
CA GLU A 175 -3.94 10.36 -23.73
C GLU A 175 -4.97 11.47 -23.96
N GLU A 176 -5.35 11.75 -25.21
CA GLU A 176 -6.39 12.72 -25.53
C GLU A 176 -7.76 12.27 -25.01
N ALA A 177 -8.09 10.99 -25.21
CA ALA A 177 -9.31 10.40 -24.64
C ALA A 177 -9.32 10.48 -23.11
N ALA A 178 -8.17 10.27 -22.44
CA ALA A 178 -8.05 10.43 -21.00
C ALA A 178 -8.27 11.90 -20.58
N LYS A 179 -7.71 12.87 -21.33
CA LYS A 179 -7.93 14.31 -21.11
C LYS A 179 -9.41 14.68 -21.24
N GLU A 180 -10.14 14.09 -22.19
CA GLU A 180 -11.58 14.31 -22.33
C GLU A 180 -12.39 13.66 -21.21
N LEU A 181 -12.07 12.42 -20.82
CA LEU A 181 -12.73 11.74 -19.71
C LEU A 181 -12.52 12.47 -18.37
N LEU A 182 -11.36 13.12 -18.18
CA LEU A 182 -11.15 14.00 -17.01
C LEU A 182 -12.16 15.15 -16.97
N LYS A 183 -12.66 15.65 -18.10
CA LYS A 183 -13.67 16.74 -18.11
C LYS A 183 -15.00 16.32 -17.48
N LEU A 184 -15.24 15.02 -17.29
CA LEU A 184 -16.40 14.48 -16.57
C LEU A 184 -16.31 14.65 -15.03
N GLY A 185 -15.25 15.26 -14.51
CA GLY A 185 -15.15 15.63 -13.09
C GLY A 185 -14.32 14.68 -12.22
N THR A 186 -13.90 13.51 -12.73
CA THR A 186 -13.01 12.59 -12.01
C THR A 186 -11.62 13.21 -11.74
N LYS A 187 -10.95 12.79 -10.67
CA LYS A 187 -9.58 13.23 -10.34
C LYS A 187 -8.52 12.59 -11.22
N ALA A 188 -8.78 11.36 -11.70
CA ALA A 188 -7.88 10.64 -12.58
C ALA A 188 -8.65 9.64 -13.47
N VAL A 189 -8.03 9.25 -14.58
CA VAL A 189 -8.55 8.26 -15.54
C VAL A 189 -7.47 7.24 -15.84
N LEU A 190 -7.81 5.96 -15.76
CA LEU A 190 -6.99 4.84 -16.22
C LEU A 190 -7.70 4.13 -17.36
N ILE A 191 -7.31 4.42 -18.61
CA ILE A 191 -7.83 3.68 -19.76
C ILE A 191 -7.08 2.34 -19.86
N LYS A 192 -7.82 1.25 -19.66
CA LYS A 192 -7.30 -0.13 -19.68
C LYS A 192 -7.20 -0.62 -21.13
N GLY A 193 -5.99 -1.01 -21.52
CA GLY A 193 -5.70 -1.70 -22.77
C GLY A 193 -5.21 -0.80 -23.91
N ILE A 194 -4.04 -1.14 -24.44
CA ILE A 194 -3.66 -1.58 -25.80
C ILE A 194 -2.31 -2.32 -25.64
N ASP A 195 -2.13 -3.50 -26.22
CA ASP A 195 -0.87 -4.29 -26.13
C ASP A 195 -0.29 -4.42 -24.70
N GLY A 196 -1.14 -4.63 -23.70
CA GLY A 196 -0.72 -4.73 -22.30
C GLY A 196 -0.43 -3.41 -21.59
N ARG A 197 -0.44 -2.27 -22.30
CA ARG A 197 -0.25 -0.91 -21.77
C ARG A 197 -1.57 -0.29 -21.34
N ASP A 198 -1.54 0.41 -20.20
CA ASP A 198 -2.64 1.24 -19.73
C ASP A 198 -2.17 2.71 -19.66
N CYS A 199 -3.09 3.63 -19.94
CA CYS A 199 -2.84 5.07 -19.89
C CYS A 199 -3.47 5.65 -18.62
N LEU A 200 -2.64 6.11 -17.67
CA LEU A 200 -3.08 6.79 -16.45
C LEU A 200 -2.85 8.29 -16.58
N LEU A 201 -3.90 9.10 -16.48
CA LEU A 201 -3.79 10.55 -16.44
C LEU A 201 -4.43 11.10 -15.16
N VAL A 202 -3.66 11.90 -14.42
CA VAL A 202 -4.11 12.59 -13.19
C VAL A 202 -4.38 14.05 -13.54
N ARG A 203 -5.48 14.64 -13.04
CA ARG A 203 -5.94 16.00 -13.42
C ARG A 203 -4.87 17.09 -13.30
N GLU A 204 -3.97 16.97 -12.33
CA GLU A 204 -2.92 17.96 -12.05
C GLU A 204 -1.62 17.69 -12.82
N GLN A 205 -1.60 16.69 -13.70
CA GLN A 205 -0.44 16.32 -14.50
C GLN A 205 -0.67 16.65 -15.98
N GLU A 206 0.37 17.15 -16.64
CA GLU A 206 0.33 17.52 -18.05
C GLU A 206 0.31 16.29 -18.98
N ASN A 207 1.11 15.28 -18.62
CA ASN A 207 1.34 14.07 -19.42
C ASN A 207 0.83 12.83 -18.71
N ALA A 208 0.42 11.83 -19.49
CA ALA A 208 0.03 10.53 -18.94
C ALA A 208 1.23 9.75 -18.39
N VAL A 209 0.96 8.94 -17.38
CA VAL A 209 1.85 7.89 -16.90
C VAL A 209 1.45 6.58 -17.59
N TRP A 210 2.38 6.00 -18.34
CA TRP A 210 2.18 4.72 -19.00
C TRP A 210 2.45 3.56 -18.03
N ILE A 211 1.48 2.66 -17.91
CA ILE A 211 1.52 1.54 -16.97
C ILE A 211 1.64 0.23 -17.73
N GLY A 212 2.61 -0.60 -17.36
CA GLY A 212 2.76 -1.94 -17.90
C GLY A 212 3.56 -2.04 -19.20
N GLU A 213 4.42 -1.09 -19.52
CA GLU A 213 5.29 -1.11 -20.72
C GLU A 213 6.14 -2.39 -20.86
N THR A 214 6.43 -3.06 -19.74
CA THR A 214 7.20 -4.31 -19.69
C THR A 214 6.34 -5.54 -19.41
N THR A 215 5.02 -5.42 -19.51
CA THR A 215 4.10 -6.53 -19.20
C THR A 215 3.86 -7.38 -20.45
N ASP A 216 4.24 -8.66 -20.38
CA ASP A 216 3.98 -9.62 -21.47
C ASP A 216 2.48 -9.79 -21.72
N TRP A 217 2.10 -9.94 -22.98
CA TRP A 217 0.79 -10.46 -23.34
C TRP A 217 0.68 -11.93 -22.92
N ILE A 218 -0.36 -12.26 -22.15
CA ILE A 218 -0.63 -13.63 -21.71
C ILE A 218 -1.77 -14.19 -22.55
N ASP A 219 -1.48 -15.19 -23.38
CA ASP A 219 -2.52 -15.91 -24.11
C ASP A 219 -3.33 -16.79 -23.16
N SER A 220 -4.53 -16.33 -22.82
CA SER A 220 -5.43 -17.03 -21.91
C SER A 220 -6.90 -16.86 -22.32
N LYS A 221 -7.66 -17.94 -22.20
CA LYS A 221 -9.13 -17.92 -22.30
C LYS A 221 -9.80 -17.54 -20.97
N ASN A 222 -9.03 -17.50 -19.88
CA ASN A 222 -9.53 -17.23 -18.53
C ASN A 222 -9.43 -15.76 -18.20
N VAL A 223 -10.30 -14.99 -18.85
CA VAL A 223 -10.32 -13.54 -18.75
C VAL A 223 -11.56 -13.04 -17.99
N HIS A 224 -12.45 -13.91 -17.54
CA HIS A 224 -13.64 -13.50 -16.78
C HIS A 224 -13.23 -12.76 -15.50
N GLY A 225 -13.85 -11.60 -15.25
CA GLY A 225 -13.60 -10.75 -14.08
C GLY A 225 -12.29 -9.95 -14.06
N THR A 226 -11.52 -9.87 -15.15
CA THR A 226 -10.27 -9.09 -15.15
C THR A 226 -10.47 -7.61 -14.79
N GLY A 227 -11.55 -7.00 -15.28
CA GLY A 227 -11.89 -5.60 -15.00
C GLY A 227 -12.20 -5.38 -13.52
N CYS A 228 -13.11 -6.18 -12.97
CA CYS A 228 -13.50 -6.13 -11.55
C CYS A 228 -12.29 -6.36 -10.63
N THR A 229 -11.49 -7.38 -10.94
CA THR A 229 -10.27 -7.71 -10.17
C THR A 229 -9.26 -6.57 -10.21
N TYR A 230 -9.05 -5.94 -11.36
CA TYR A 230 -8.09 -4.84 -11.49
C TYR A 230 -8.55 -3.60 -10.71
N SER A 231 -9.80 -3.18 -10.88
CA SER A 231 -10.36 -2.02 -10.16
C SER A 231 -10.45 -2.27 -8.65
N ALA A 232 -10.81 -3.49 -8.22
CA ALA A 232 -10.77 -3.89 -6.81
C ALA A 232 -9.35 -3.87 -6.23
N ALA A 233 -8.34 -4.35 -6.98
CA ALA A 233 -6.96 -4.30 -6.52
C ALA A 233 -6.48 -2.85 -6.34
N ILE A 234 -6.87 -1.93 -7.23
CA ILE A 234 -6.55 -0.50 -7.07
C ILE A 234 -7.20 0.05 -5.81
N ALA A 235 -8.49 -0.22 -5.59
CA ALA A 235 -9.19 0.23 -4.39
C ALA A 235 -8.54 -0.30 -3.10
N ALA A 236 -8.10 -1.56 -3.10
CA ALA A 236 -7.37 -2.14 -1.97
C ALA A 236 -6.05 -1.41 -1.68
N PHE A 237 -5.23 -1.13 -2.70
CA PHE A 237 -3.98 -0.38 -2.48
C PHE A 237 -4.23 1.07 -2.06
N LEU A 238 -5.27 1.73 -2.60
CA LEU A 238 -5.69 3.05 -2.13
C LEU A 238 -6.14 3.04 -0.67
N GLY A 239 -6.91 2.04 -0.25
CA GLY A 239 -7.33 1.86 1.15
C GLY A 239 -6.13 1.65 2.09
N ARG A 240 -5.07 1.02 1.60
CA ARG A 240 -3.79 0.87 2.33
C ARG A 240 -2.97 2.17 2.38
N GLY A 241 -3.46 3.24 1.76
CA GLY A 241 -2.81 4.54 1.70
C GLY A 241 -1.68 4.63 0.67
N ASP A 242 -1.61 3.73 -0.30
CA ASP A 242 -0.64 3.87 -1.39
C ASP A 242 -1.03 5.05 -2.31
N PRO A 243 -0.07 5.88 -2.78
CA PRO A 243 -0.35 6.91 -3.76
C PRO A 243 -0.96 6.34 -5.05
N LEU A 244 -1.85 7.09 -5.70
CA LEU A 244 -2.64 6.62 -6.84
C LEU A 244 -1.84 5.90 -7.93
N VAL A 245 -0.78 6.53 -8.45
CA VAL A 245 0.06 5.94 -9.51
C VAL A 245 0.63 4.60 -9.06
N ARG A 246 1.07 4.51 -7.81
CA ARG A 246 1.63 3.30 -7.22
C ARG A 246 0.56 2.22 -7.01
N ALA A 247 -0.63 2.60 -6.54
CA ALA A 247 -1.76 1.71 -6.40
C ALA A 247 -2.12 1.06 -7.75
N VAL A 248 -2.13 1.85 -8.82
CA VAL A 248 -2.35 1.36 -10.20
C VAL A 248 -1.22 0.44 -10.66
N GLN A 249 0.05 0.80 -10.46
CA GLN A 249 1.19 -0.05 -10.82
C GLN A 249 1.17 -1.40 -10.09
N LYS A 250 0.92 -1.41 -8.77
CA LYS A 250 0.78 -2.65 -8.00
C LYS A 250 -0.41 -3.46 -8.52
N ALA A 251 -1.57 -2.83 -8.67
CA ALA A 251 -2.75 -3.51 -9.18
C ALA A 251 -2.54 -4.13 -10.57
N LYS A 252 -1.78 -3.46 -11.46
CA LYS A 252 -1.40 -4.01 -12.77
C LYS A 252 -0.60 -5.29 -12.64
N ILE A 253 0.42 -5.30 -11.78
CA ILE A 253 1.21 -6.51 -11.53
C ILE A 253 0.31 -7.62 -10.98
N TYR A 254 -0.59 -7.29 -10.05
CA TYR A 254 -1.48 -8.27 -9.43
C TYR A 254 -2.41 -8.93 -10.45
N ILE A 255 -3.07 -8.15 -11.31
CA ILE A 255 -3.98 -8.70 -12.33
C ILE A 255 -3.21 -9.51 -13.38
N THR A 256 -2.04 -9.04 -13.82
CA THR A 256 -1.19 -9.78 -14.77
C THR A 256 -0.86 -11.17 -14.22
N GLU A 257 -0.42 -11.26 -12.98
CA GLU A 257 -0.05 -12.54 -12.38
C GLU A 257 -1.28 -13.41 -12.06
N ALA A 258 -2.42 -12.80 -11.72
CA ALA A 258 -3.68 -13.52 -11.58
C ALA A 258 -4.11 -14.19 -12.90
N ILE A 259 -3.94 -13.49 -14.03
CA ILE A 259 -4.18 -14.04 -15.37
C ILE A 259 -3.16 -15.16 -15.64
N ARG A 260 -1.87 -14.91 -15.40
CA ARG A 260 -0.79 -15.89 -15.66
C ARG A 260 -0.99 -17.18 -14.88
N ALA A 261 -1.24 -17.08 -13.58
CA ALA A 261 -1.46 -18.22 -12.71
C ALA A 261 -2.76 -18.95 -13.05
N GLY A 262 -3.80 -18.21 -13.46
CA GLY A 262 -5.08 -18.78 -13.89
C GLY A 262 -5.06 -19.37 -15.30
N ALA A 263 -4.05 -19.10 -16.13
CA ALA A 263 -4.13 -19.31 -17.57
C ALA A 263 -4.37 -20.78 -17.99
N THR A 264 -3.84 -21.72 -17.21
CA THR A 264 -3.93 -23.17 -17.48
C THR A 264 -5.12 -23.85 -16.82
N TYR A 265 -5.80 -23.17 -15.90
CA TYR A 265 -6.96 -23.72 -15.20
C TYR A 265 -8.16 -23.83 -16.14
N LYS A 266 -9.10 -24.73 -15.82
CA LYS A 266 -10.38 -24.83 -16.52
C LYS A 266 -11.50 -24.76 -15.50
N GLN A 267 -12.40 -23.80 -15.67
CA GLN A 267 -13.59 -23.64 -14.84
C GLN A 267 -14.76 -23.27 -15.75
N GLY A 268 -15.82 -24.07 -15.71
CA GLY A 268 -16.98 -23.89 -16.60
C GLY A 268 -16.68 -24.23 -18.08
N HIS A 269 -17.61 -23.86 -18.96
CA HIS A 269 -17.55 -24.16 -20.40
C HIS A 269 -17.24 -22.94 -21.28
N GLY A 270 -17.29 -21.73 -20.71
CA GLY A 270 -17.04 -20.47 -21.42
C GLY A 270 -15.72 -19.81 -20.98
N ALA A 271 -15.74 -18.49 -20.78
CA ALA A 271 -14.59 -17.75 -20.29
C ALA A 271 -14.37 -18.03 -18.79
N GLY A 272 -13.24 -18.67 -18.45
CA GLY A 272 -12.90 -18.97 -17.05
C GLY A 272 -12.44 -17.72 -16.28
N PRO A 273 -12.44 -17.77 -14.93
CA PRO A 273 -11.99 -16.68 -14.08
C PRO A 273 -10.46 -16.61 -13.97
N VAL A 274 -9.95 -15.45 -13.59
CA VAL A 274 -8.55 -15.29 -13.16
C VAL A 274 -8.28 -15.99 -11.82
N CYS A 275 -7.02 -16.32 -11.54
CA CYS A 275 -6.63 -16.90 -10.25
C CYS A 275 -6.44 -15.78 -9.21
N HIS A 276 -7.45 -15.51 -8.39
CA HIS A 276 -7.43 -14.40 -7.42
C HIS A 276 -6.41 -14.66 -6.29
N HIS A 277 -6.28 -15.92 -5.84
CA HIS A 277 -5.41 -16.33 -4.73
C HIS A 277 -4.05 -16.86 -5.22
N TRP A 278 -3.48 -16.25 -6.26
CA TRP A 278 -2.23 -16.72 -6.87
C TRP A 278 -1.00 -16.50 -5.98
N PHE A 279 -1.09 -15.67 -4.94
CA PHE A 279 -0.02 -15.46 -3.97
C PHE A 279 -0.43 -15.90 -2.55
N SER A 280 0.47 -16.61 -1.87
CA SER A 280 0.29 -17.11 -0.48
C SER A 280 1.14 -16.32 0.52
N PHE A 281 0.64 -16.22 1.75
CA PHE A 281 1.22 -15.44 2.84
C PHE A 281 2.20 -16.19 3.72
N ASP A 282 2.27 -17.52 3.61
CA ASP A 282 3.25 -18.33 4.36
C ASP A 282 4.70 -17.92 4.06
N GLN A 283 4.89 -17.04 3.08
CA GLN A 283 6.14 -16.46 2.62
C GLN A 283 6.38 -15.00 3.05
N ASN A 284 5.50 -14.38 3.86
CA ASN A 284 5.67 -13.01 4.33
C ASN A 284 6.20 -12.94 5.77
N PHE A 285 7.50 -13.15 5.90
CA PHE A 285 8.21 -13.00 7.17
C PHE A 285 8.06 -11.60 7.76
N ILE A 286 8.15 -10.55 6.94
CA ILE A 286 8.09 -9.16 7.43
C ILE A 286 6.74 -8.85 8.10
N GLN A 287 5.61 -9.29 7.55
CA GLN A 287 4.34 -9.13 8.24
C GLN A 287 4.35 -9.89 9.56
N SER A 288 4.76 -11.16 9.58
CA SER A 288 4.79 -11.96 10.81
C SER A 288 5.69 -11.33 11.90
N ALA A 289 6.85 -10.81 11.49
CA ALA A 289 7.76 -10.08 12.36
C ALA A 289 7.15 -8.78 12.87
N TRP A 290 6.49 -8.00 12.00
CA TRP A 290 5.80 -6.78 12.41
C TRP A 290 4.67 -7.05 13.40
N LEU A 291 3.87 -8.08 13.14
CA LEU A 291 2.80 -8.52 14.03
C LEU A 291 3.36 -8.85 15.42
N SER A 292 4.44 -9.64 15.49
CA SER A 292 5.07 -10.01 16.76
C SER A 292 5.56 -8.85 17.65
N VAL A 293 5.66 -7.63 17.12
CA VAL A 293 6.13 -6.44 17.85
C VAL A 293 5.10 -5.32 17.93
N SER A 294 3.84 -5.58 17.59
CA SER A 294 2.78 -4.57 17.56
C SER A 294 2.58 -3.82 18.88
N GLU A 295 2.61 -4.54 20.01
CA GLU A 295 2.49 -3.96 21.35
C GLU A 295 3.70 -3.07 21.66
N LEU A 296 4.90 -3.47 21.25
CA LEU A 296 6.10 -2.62 21.36
C LEU A 296 5.94 -1.38 20.48
N TYR A 297 5.40 -1.51 19.27
CA TYR A 297 5.16 -0.38 18.39
C TYR A 297 4.07 0.57 18.93
N LYS A 298 3.04 0.06 19.62
CA LYS A 298 2.07 0.90 20.35
C LYS A 298 2.75 1.69 21.46
N GLN A 299 3.62 1.05 22.24
CA GLN A 299 4.39 1.70 23.31
C GLN A 299 5.31 2.79 22.74
N ILE A 300 6.01 2.48 21.64
CA ILE A 300 6.82 3.46 20.89
C ILE A 300 6.01 4.70 20.57
N LYS A 301 4.85 4.56 19.92
CA LYS A 301 4.00 5.69 19.52
C LYS A 301 3.51 6.53 20.71
N ALA A 302 3.39 5.91 21.88
CA ALA A 302 2.94 6.56 23.11
C ALA A 302 4.08 7.22 23.91
N LEU A 303 5.34 7.13 23.44
CA LEU A 303 6.47 7.76 24.12
C LEU A 303 6.32 9.29 24.13
N PRO A 304 6.52 9.95 25.30
CA PRO A 304 6.49 11.40 25.41
C PRO A 304 7.40 12.11 24.40
N PHE A 305 8.56 11.53 24.08
CA PHE A 305 9.47 12.04 23.05
C PHE A 305 8.78 12.25 21.70
N LEU A 306 7.99 11.28 21.23
CA LEU A 306 7.32 11.34 19.94
C LEU A 306 6.08 12.23 19.98
N CYS A 307 5.32 12.20 21.08
CA CYS A 307 4.19 13.11 21.28
C CYS A 307 4.65 14.58 21.24
N GLU A 308 5.69 14.91 22.00
CA GLU A 308 6.24 16.28 22.04
C GLU A 308 6.91 16.70 20.71
N ILE A 309 7.42 15.76 19.90
CA ILE A 309 7.84 16.05 18.52
C ILE A 309 6.65 16.42 17.65
N ALA A 310 5.54 15.67 17.73
CA ALA A 310 4.32 15.95 16.95
C ALA A 310 3.77 17.35 17.28
N ASP A 311 3.75 17.66 18.58
CA ASP A 311 3.17 18.90 19.13
C ASP A 311 4.11 20.11 18.96
N GLY A 312 5.39 19.88 18.69
CA GLY A 312 6.40 20.94 18.61
C GLY A 312 6.96 21.40 19.97
N THR A 313 6.66 20.67 21.05
CA THR A 313 6.94 21.07 22.44
C THR A 313 8.19 20.43 23.03
N LEU A 314 8.80 19.46 22.33
CA LEU A 314 9.99 18.76 22.83
C LEU A 314 11.13 19.77 23.09
N SER A 315 11.81 19.64 24.24
CA SER A 315 12.97 20.49 24.52
C SER A 315 14.09 20.25 23.50
N TRP A 316 14.78 21.31 23.07
CA TRP A 316 15.88 21.20 22.12
C TRP A 316 17.02 20.31 22.63
N THR A 317 17.32 20.34 23.93
CA THR A 317 18.37 19.51 24.56
C THR A 317 18.11 18.02 24.36
N ARG A 318 16.86 17.58 24.52
CA ARG A 318 16.42 16.19 24.25
C ARG A 318 16.59 15.82 22.79
N PHE A 319 16.14 16.68 21.88
CA PHE A 319 16.29 16.43 20.45
C PHE A 319 17.76 16.38 20.01
N ALA A 320 18.58 17.32 20.46
CA ALA A 320 20.01 17.35 20.16
C ALA A 320 20.76 16.14 20.74
N PHE A 321 20.38 15.67 21.93
CA PHE A 321 20.91 14.43 22.50
C PHE A 321 20.52 13.21 21.67
N PHE A 322 19.24 13.10 21.28
CA PHE A 322 18.78 12.03 20.38
C PHE A 322 19.58 11.99 19.07
N ILE A 323 19.77 13.14 18.42
CA ILE A 323 20.56 13.23 17.19
C ILE A 323 22.03 12.81 17.41
N GLN A 324 22.62 13.17 18.54
CA GLN A 324 23.96 12.72 18.92
C GLN A 324 24.04 11.20 19.11
N GLN A 325 23.02 10.58 19.73
CA GLN A 325 22.99 9.12 19.87
C GLN A 325 22.74 8.43 18.52
N ASP A 326 21.91 9.00 17.64
CA ASP A 326 21.67 8.44 16.29
C ASP A 326 22.95 8.51 15.43
N TYR A 327 23.79 9.55 15.59
CA TYR A 327 25.13 9.59 15.00
C TYR A 327 25.98 8.38 15.41
N PHE A 328 26.07 8.08 16.70
CA PHE A 328 26.84 6.93 17.20
C PHE A 328 26.24 5.59 16.72
N PHE A 329 24.92 5.48 16.74
CA PHE A 329 24.22 4.29 16.24
C PHE A 329 24.53 4.03 14.77
N LEU A 330 24.45 5.05 13.91
CA LEU A 330 24.73 4.93 12.48
C LEU A 330 26.17 4.50 12.19
N ARG A 331 27.15 4.99 12.96
CA ARG A 331 28.55 4.57 12.84
C ARG A 331 28.74 3.10 13.19
N ASP A 332 28.15 2.66 14.29
CA ASP A 332 28.23 1.26 14.72
C ASP A 332 27.44 0.33 13.79
N ARG A 333 26.29 0.79 13.28
CA ARG A 333 25.49 0.07 12.28
C ARG A 333 26.29 -0.20 11.01
N LYS A 334 27.03 0.79 10.51
CA LYS A 334 27.98 0.62 9.41
C LYS A 334 29.00 -0.48 9.73
N ALA A 335 29.64 -0.39 10.89
CA ALA A 335 30.63 -1.37 11.31
C ALA A 335 30.05 -2.80 11.40
N VAL A 336 28.80 -2.96 11.87
CA VAL A 336 28.09 -4.24 11.88
C VAL A 336 27.89 -4.79 10.47
N CYS A 337 27.47 -3.96 9.50
CA CYS A 337 27.35 -4.40 8.11
C CYS A 337 28.70 -4.83 7.52
N ASP A 338 29.76 -4.06 7.81
CA ASP A 338 31.10 -4.29 7.26
C ASP A 338 31.73 -5.62 7.71
N LEU A 339 31.28 -6.21 8.82
CA LEU A 339 31.72 -7.56 9.26
C LEU A 339 31.39 -8.66 8.24
N HIS A 340 30.38 -8.45 7.37
CA HIS A 340 29.92 -9.43 6.39
C HIS A 340 30.39 -9.18 4.95
N LEU A 341 31.10 -8.06 4.71
CA LEU A 341 31.50 -7.62 3.38
C LEU A 341 32.92 -8.05 2.91
N PRO A 342 33.83 -8.63 3.72
CA PRO A 342 35.10 -9.13 3.20
C PRO A 342 34.94 -10.16 2.07
N PRO A 343 35.84 -10.16 1.06
CA PRO A 343 35.77 -11.09 -0.08
C PRO A 343 35.83 -12.57 0.33
N THR A 344 36.39 -12.87 1.49
CA THR A 344 36.56 -14.22 2.04
C THR A 344 35.26 -14.86 2.52
N ILE A 345 34.19 -14.08 2.71
CA ILE A 345 32.89 -14.59 3.14
C ILE A 345 32.10 -15.03 1.89
N ASN A 346 31.90 -16.33 1.72
CA ASN A 346 31.11 -16.88 0.62
C ASN A 346 29.62 -16.94 0.99
N VAL A 347 28.85 -15.97 0.50
CA VAL A 347 27.40 -15.82 0.75
C VAL A 347 26.74 -15.26 -0.51
N ASN A 348 25.40 -15.35 -0.57
CA ASN A 348 24.58 -14.82 -1.66
C ASN A 348 24.90 -13.34 -1.96
N ASP A 349 25.17 -13.02 -3.24
CA ASP A 349 25.55 -11.67 -3.69
C ASP A 349 24.45 -10.62 -3.47
N GLU A 350 23.18 -11.02 -3.51
CA GLU A 350 22.03 -10.15 -3.21
C GLU A 350 22.06 -9.70 -1.73
N LEU A 351 22.38 -10.62 -0.80
CA LEU A 351 22.51 -10.30 0.62
C LEU A 351 23.67 -9.34 0.89
N LYS A 352 24.82 -9.58 0.24
CA LYS A 352 25.98 -8.67 0.32
C LYS A 352 25.64 -7.28 -0.21
N LEU A 353 24.96 -7.20 -1.35
CA LEU A 353 24.57 -5.93 -1.95
C LEU A 353 23.62 -5.16 -1.02
N MET A 354 22.65 -5.83 -0.41
CA MET A 354 21.75 -5.21 0.57
C MET A 354 22.50 -4.68 1.79
N LEU A 355 23.41 -5.45 2.38
CA LEU A 355 24.22 -4.98 3.51
C LEU A 355 25.15 -3.83 3.12
N LYS A 356 25.73 -3.86 1.92
CA LYS A 356 26.54 -2.76 1.40
C LYS A 356 25.71 -1.48 1.28
N GLN A 357 24.50 -1.56 0.73
CA GLN A 357 23.59 -0.42 0.64
C GLN A 357 23.22 0.15 2.02
N ILE A 358 22.98 -0.73 3.00
CA ILE A 358 22.71 -0.31 4.38
C ILE A 358 23.96 0.35 5.01
N SER A 359 25.15 -0.21 4.78
CA SER A 359 26.43 0.34 5.26
C SER A 359 26.66 1.75 4.70
N ASP A 360 26.57 1.91 3.38
CA ASP A 360 26.77 3.18 2.67
C ASP A 360 25.76 4.24 3.10
N ASN A 361 24.49 3.85 3.26
CA ASN A 361 23.46 4.76 3.76
C ASN A 361 23.74 5.20 5.20
N SER A 362 24.22 4.29 6.05
CA SER A 362 24.54 4.59 7.45
C SER A 362 25.72 5.57 7.54
N GLU A 363 26.75 5.37 6.72
CA GLU A 363 27.88 6.29 6.60
C GLU A 363 27.45 7.69 6.14
N LEU A 364 26.72 7.77 5.02
CA LEU A 364 26.27 9.03 4.46
C LEU A 364 25.38 9.80 5.46
N ARG A 365 24.51 9.10 6.18
CA ARG A 365 23.65 9.73 7.19
C ARG A 365 24.45 10.19 8.40
N ALA A 366 25.37 9.38 8.92
CA ALA A 366 26.21 9.78 10.05
C ALA A 366 27.04 11.04 9.72
N ALA A 367 27.56 11.13 8.50
CA ALA A 367 28.35 12.29 8.05
C ALA A 367 27.54 13.60 8.02
N ASN A 368 26.22 13.52 7.81
CA ASN A 368 25.38 14.70 7.57
C ASN A 368 24.38 15.00 8.70
N ILE A 369 24.15 14.08 9.64
CA ILE A 369 23.02 14.15 10.58
C ILE A 369 22.96 15.44 11.40
N PHE A 370 24.10 15.93 11.90
CA PHE A 370 24.15 17.17 12.66
C PHE A 370 23.77 18.39 11.81
N ASN A 371 24.29 18.47 10.59
CA ASN A 371 23.98 19.55 9.66
C ASN A 371 22.51 19.51 9.21
N THR A 372 21.98 18.31 8.93
CA THR A 372 20.59 18.12 8.50
C THR A 372 19.60 18.69 9.52
N PHE A 373 19.90 18.55 10.81
CA PHE A 373 19.00 18.98 11.89
C PHE A 373 19.50 20.21 12.66
N ASN A 374 20.52 20.91 12.16
CA ASN A 374 21.15 22.08 12.78
C ASN A 374 21.55 21.87 14.26
N VAL A 375 22.08 20.70 14.58
CA VAL A 375 22.59 20.39 15.92
C VAL A 375 24.07 20.73 15.98
N THR A 376 24.44 21.71 16.81
CA THR A 376 25.81 22.20 16.97
C THR A 376 26.36 21.91 18.37
N GLY A 377 27.69 21.92 18.51
CA GLY A 377 28.36 21.81 19.82
C GLY A 377 28.28 20.44 20.51
N LYS A 378 27.81 19.40 19.82
CA LYS A 378 27.81 18.02 20.32
C LYS A 378 29.14 17.33 20.01
N SER A 379 29.78 16.75 21.03
CA SER A 379 30.99 15.95 20.85
C SER A 379 30.67 14.61 20.17
N THR A 380 31.61 14.14 19.34
CA THR A 380 31.59 12.82 18.70
C THR A 380 32.52 11.82 19.38
N ASP A 381 33.02 12.16 20.58
CA ASP A 381 33.83 11.27 21.42
C ASP A 381 32.97 10.15 21.98
N ILE A 382 33.49 8.92 21.95
CA ILE A 382 32.77 7.71 22.33
C ILE A 382 32.24 7.73 23.77
N GLU A 383 32.86 8.52 24.65
CA GLU A 383 32.43 8.73 26.04
C GLU A 383 31.02 9.36 26.16
N ASN A 384 30.57 10.05 25.10
CA ASN A 384 29.23 10.64 25.03
C ASN A 384 28.17 9.65 24.52
N LYS A 385 28.54 8.40 24.20
CA LYS A 385 27.61 7.38 23.75
C LYS A 385 26.86 6.83 24.96
N SER A 386 25.53 6.84 24.92
CA SER A 386 24.70 6.41 26.04
C SER A 386 24.80 4.90 26.26
N ALA A 387 24.54 4.46 27.50
CA ALA A 387 24.52 3.04 27.84
C ALA A 387 23.52 2.24 26.98
N VAL A 388 22.38 2.85 26.63
CA VAL A 388 21.37 2.24 25.75
C VAL A 388 21.89 2.12 24.32
N CYS A 389 22.52 3.15 23.78
CA CYS A 389 23.15 3.10 22.45
C CYS A 389 24.25 2.03 22.39
N ILE A 390 25.08 1.93 23.43
CA ILE A 390 26.10 0.88 23.56
C ILE A 390 25.46 -0.52 23.60
N ALA A 391 24.45 -0.72 24.45
CA ALA A 391 23.77 -2.01 24.58
C ALA A 391 23.14 -2.47 23.26
N TYR A 392 22.45 -1.57 22.55
CA TYR A 392 21.85 -1.88 21.26
C TYR A 392 22.91 -2.25 20.22
N THR A 393 23.94 -1.43 20.07
CA THR A 393 24.99 -1.68 19.07
C THR A 393 25.84 -2.91 19.39
N ASN A 394 26.04 -3.25 20.66
CA ASN A 394 26.66 -4.51 21.06
C ASN A 394 25.79 -5.73 20.75
N TYR A 395 24.46 -5.62 20.94
CA TYR A 395 23.54 -6.67 20.52
C TYR A 395 23.64 -6.91 19.01
N LEU A 396 23.60 -5.86 18.18
CA LEU A 396 23.75 -5.99 16.73
C LEU A 396 25.07 -6.67 16.33
N LYS A 397 26.18 -6.30 16.98
CA LYS A 397 27.49 -6.96 16.78
C LYS A 397 27.43 -8.44 17.16
N SER A 398 26.80 -8.78 18.29
CA SER A 398 26.69 -10.17 18.74
C SER A 398 25.92 -11.06 17.75
N VAL A 399 24.87 -10.51 17.12
CA VAL A 399 24.12 -11.21 16.06
C VAL A 399 25.01 -11.41 14.82
N ALA A 400 25.78 -10.39 14.44
CA ALA A 400 26.68 -10.44 13.29
C ALA A 400 27.88 -11.38 13.45
N THR A 401 28.33 -11.67 14.67
CA THR A 401 29.48 -12.56 14.90
C THR A 401 29.11 -14.04 15.01
N ASN A 402 27.83 -14.41 14.90
CA ASN A 402 27.39 -15.81 14.98
C ASN A 402 27.64 -16.58 13.66
N GLU A 403 27.76 -17.91 13.68
CA GLU A 403 28.25 -18.74 12.55
C GLU A 403 27.28 -18.80 11.35
N GLU A 404 25.99 -18.48 11.53
CA GLU A 404 24.98 -18.41 10.45
C GLU A 404 24.34 -17.01 10.34
N SER A 405 25.16 -15.96 10.33
CA SER A 405 24.76 -14.60 10.76
C SER A 405 24.19 -13.66 9.72
N ILE A 406 24.50 -13.76 8.41
CA ILE A 406 24.24 -12.63 7.51
C ILE A 406 22.73 -12.25 7.40
N PHE A 407 21.84 -13.25 7.30
CA PHE A 407 20.40 -12.99 7.24
C PHE A 407 19.85 -12.57 8.60
N PHE A 408 20.38 -13.13 9.70
CA PHE A 408 20.04 -12.73 11.07
C PHE A 408 20.44 -11.27 11.33
N THR A 409 21.61 -10.85 10.87
CA THR A 409 22.07 -9.46 10.91
C THR A 409 21.12 -8.55 10.13
N LEU A 410 20.73 -8.94 8.91
CA LEU A 410 19.73 -8.19 8.15
C LEU A 410 18.43 -8.05 8.94
N VAL A 411 17.89 -9.14 9.50
CA VAL A 411 16.67 -9.10 10.34
C VAL A 411 16.84 -8.19 11.54
N ALA A 412 17.98 -8.23 12.23
CA ALA A 412 18.28 -7.35 13.37
C ALA A 412 18.36 -5.87 12.97
N LEU A 413 18.74 -5.57 11.73
CA LEU A 413 18.88 -4.21 11.20
C LEU A 413 17.58 -3.62 10.61
N ILE A 414 16.53 -4.42 10.41
CA ILE A 414 15.28 -3.90 9.82
C ILE A 414 14.48 -3.00 10.74
N PRO A 415 14.27 -3.31 12.03
CA PRO A 415 13.49 -2.48 12.93
C PRO A 415 13.86 -1.00 12.83
N CYS A 416 15.14 -0.64 12.88
CA CYS A 416 15.58 0.76 12.76
C CYS A 416 15.15 1.45 11.45
N THR A 417 15.03 0.70 10.34
CA THR A 417 14.64 1.26 9.05
C THR A 417 13.12 1.42 8.96
N LEU A 418 12.40 0.37 9.34
CA LEU A 418 10.94 0.26 9.21
C LEU A 418 10.21 1.07 10.27
N ILE A 419 10.61 0.97 11.54
CA ILE A 419 9.97 1.67 12.66
C ILE A 419 10.08 3.18 12.49
N TYR A 420 11.23 3.71 12.06
CA TYR A 420 11.38 5.14 11.79
C TYR A 420 10.45 5.63 10.67
N GLN A 421 10.32 4.87 9.57
CA GLN A 421 9.37 5.19 8.50
C GLN A 421 7.93 5.23 9.03
N LYS A 422 7.55 4.19 9.77
CA LYS A 422 6.21 4.04 10.35
C LYS A 422 5.87 5.14 11.36
N VAL A 423 6.83 5.51 12.21
CA VAL A 423 6.70 6.64 13.14
C VAL A 423 6.55 7.96 12.38
N GLY A 424 7.37 8.22 11.36
CA GLY A 424 7.24 9.44 10.55
C GLY A 424 5.85 9.56 9.92
N GLU A 425 5.35 8.48 9.30
CA GLU A 425 4.00 8.43 8.74
C GLU A 425 2.91 8.64 9.79
N TYR A 426 3.06 8.01 10.97
CA TYR A 426 2.13 8.17 12.10
C TYR A 426 2.06 9.63 12.57
N LEU A 427 3.20 10.27 12.81
CA LEU A 427 3.24 11.65 13.29
C LEU A 427 2.65 12.63 12.28
N LYS A 428 2.94 12.44 10.99
CA LYS A 428 2.33 13.24 9.91
C LYS A 428 0.81 13.11 9.90
N ARG A 429 0.27 11.90 10.03
CA ARG A 429 -1.19 11.67 10.12
C ARG A 429 -1.79 12.27 11.38
N LYS A 430 -1.12 12.11 12.54
CA LYS A 430 -1.56 12.68 13.81
C LYS A 430 -1.67 14.20 13.72
N GLN A 431 -0.66 14.87 13.16
CA GLN A 431 -0.68 16.33 12.96
C GLN A 431 -1.83 16.77 12.07
N GLN A 432 -2.13 16.03 11.00
CA GLN A 432 -3.26 16.30 10.12
C GLN A 432 -4.60 16.11 10.82
N ALA A 433 -4.76 15.00 11.55
CA ALA A 433 -6.01 14.66 12.24
C ALA A 433 -6.32 15.61 13.41
N GLU A 434 -5.30 16.03 14.15
CA GLU A 434 -5.43 16.89 15.32
C GLU A 434 -5.21 18.38 14.99
N SER A 435 -5.01 18.73 13.71
CA SER A 435 -4.75 20.10 13.25
C SER A 435 -3.58 20.78 13.97
N LEU A 436 -2.52 20.03 14.26
CA LEU A 436 -1.34 20.52 14.97
C LEU A 436 -0.51 21.43 14.04
N LEU A 437 -0.04 22.57 14.57
CA LEU A 437 0.84 23.51 13.89
C LEU A 437 2.22 23.53 14.57
N PRO A 438 3.09 22.54 14.29
CA PRO A 438 4.39 22.45 14.91
C PRO A 438 5.23 23.68 14.57
N THR A 439 5.70 24.38 15.61
CA THR A 439 6.43 25.65 15.48
C THR A 439 7.93 25.43 15.21
N ASN A 440 8.45 24.23 15.47
CA ASN A 440 9.86 23.90 15.26
C ASN A 440 10.12 23.27 13.89
N GLN A 441 10.82 24.01 13.02
CA GLN A 441 11.15 23.58 11.65
C GLN A 441 11.98 22.28 11.57
N TYR A 442 12.81 21.97 12.59
CA TYR A 442 13.66 20.77 12.57
C TYR A 442 12.88 19.51 12.94
N TYR A 443 11.88 19.62 13.82
CA TYR A 443 10.97 18.52 14.12
C TYR A 443 10.13 18.21 12.88
N GLN A 444 9.66 19.25 12.19
CA GLN A 444 8.96 19.08 10.92
C GLN A 444 9.87 18.48 9.85
N ALA A 445 11.13 18.91 9.74
CA ALA A 445 12.10 18.33 8.81
C ALA A 445 12.34 16.84 9.11
N TRP A 446 12.41 16.45 10.38
CA TRP A 446 12.52 15.04 10.79
C TRP A 446 11.29 14.25 10.37
N ILE A 447 10.08 14.71 10.70
CA ILE A 447 8.82 14.05 10.31
C ILE A 447 8.73 13.92 8.78
N ASN A 448 9.04 14.98 8.04
CA ASN A 448 9.02 14.97 6.58
C ASN A 448 10.03 13.98 5.99
N THR A 449 11.23 13.88 6.57
CA THR A 449 12.25 12.92 6.13
C THR A 449 11.73 11.48 6.23
N TYR A 450 11.15 11.12 7.37
CA TYR A 450 10.72 9.75 7.64
C TYR A 450 9.31 9.42 7.15
N SER A 451 8.51 10.41 6.76
CA SER A 451 7.20 10.22 6.11
C SER A 451 7.25 10.39 4.58
N SER A 452 8.44 10.59 4.02
CA SER A 452 8.60 10.81 2.57
C SER A 452 8.29 9.56 1.75
N GLU A 453 7.66 9.75 0.60
CA GLU A 453 7.33 8.68 -0.33
C GLU A 453 8.59 8.02 -0.93
N GLN A 454 9.61 8.81 -1.23
CA GLN A 454 10.89 8.30 -1.73
C GLN A 454 11.52 7.32 -0.73
N ARG A 455 11.48 7.64 0.57
CA ARG A 455 11.98 6.74 1.60
C ARG A 455 11.09 5.50 1.71
N ARG A 456 9.76 5.66 1.74
CA ARG A 456 8.81 4.53 1.74
C ARG A 456 9.10 3.54 0.61
N GLN A 457 9.37 4.03 -0.60
CA GLN A 457 9.76 3.18 -1.73
C GLN A 457 11.02 2.37 -1.48
N SER A 458 12.06 2.99 -0.93
CA SER A 458 13.31 2.30 -0.58
C SER A 458 13.10 1.26 0.52
N VAL A 459 12.29 1.58 1.55
CA VAL A 459 11.94 0.64 2.61
C VAL A 459 11.14 -0.54 2.05
N GLU A 460 10.11 -0.30 1.25
CA GLU A 460 9.32 -1.37 0.63
C GLU A 460 10.17 -2.29 -0.26
N LYS A 461 11.11 -1.74 -1.04
CA LYS A 461 12.04 -2.53 -1.85
C LYS A 461 12.93 -3.41 -0.97
N LEU A 462 13.47 -2.88 0.13
CA LEU A 462 14.28 -3.63 1.09
C LEU A 462 13.49 -4.80 1.69
N LEU A 463 12.28 -4.53 2.17
CA LEU A 463 11.39 -5.53 2.79
C LEU A 463 10.94 -6.59 1.77
N ALA A 464 10.67 -6.20 0.52
CA ALA A 464 10.35 -7.11 -0.55
C ALA A 464 11.50 -8.06 -0.87
N SER A 465 12.74 -7.56 -0.90
CA SER A 465 13.93 -8.39 -1.08
C SER A 465 14.11 -9.35 0.10
N MET A 466 13.85 -8.89 1.33
CA MET A 466 13.92 -9.76 2.50
C MET A 466 12.91 -10.89 2.52
N ASN A 467 11.64 -10.62 2.19
CA ASN A 467 10.64 -11.69 2.08
C ASN A 467 11.03 -12.71 1.00
N ARG A 468 11.56 -12.24 -0.15
CA ARG A 468 12.06 -13.14 -1.21
C ARG A 468 13.19 -14.03 -0.69
N LEU A 469 14.17 -13.45 0.00
CA LEU A 469 15.31 -14.18 0.53
C LEU A 469 14.91 -15.12 1.65
N TYR A 470 13.99 -14.71 2.53
CA TYR A 470 13.41 -15.57 3.57
C TYR A 470 12.85 -16.85 2.95
N SER A 471 12.00 -16.73 1.93
CA SER A 471 11.40 -17.88 1.24
C SER A 471 12.38 -18.82 0.55
N SER A 472 13.55 -18.33 0.15
CA SER A 472 14.55 -19.13 -0.59
C SER A 472 15.70 -19.66 0.26
N THR A 473 15.94 -19.07 1.44
CA THR A 473 17.15 -19.35 2.24
C THR A 473 16.88 -19.90 3.63
N VAL A 474 15.70 -19.66 4.21
CA VAL A 474 15.42 -19.98 5.61
C VAL A 474 14.51 -21.20 5.72
N SER A 475 14.94 -22.23 6.44
CA SER A 475 14.06 -23.34 6.81
C SER A 475 12.98 -22.86 7.80
N SER A 476 11.75 -23.37 7.67
CA SER A 476 10.65 -23.00 8.56
C SER A 476 10.96 -23.20 10.05
N SER A 477 11.90 -24.08 10.39
CA SER A 477 12.36 -24.34 11.76
C SER A 477 13.04 -23.12 12.42
N ARG A 478 13.62 -22.19 11.64
CA ARG A 478 14.32 -21.00 12.16
C ARG A 478 13.43 -19.76 12.24
N HIS A 479 12.17 -19.85 11.84
CA HIS A 479 11.24 -18.73 11.83
C HIS A 479 11.14 -18.04 13.20
N LEU A 480 10.94 -18.83 14.27
CA LEU A 480 10.81 -18.31 15.64
C LEU A 480 12.09 -17.63 16.15
N GLU A 481 13.28 -18.07 15.70
CA GLU A 481 14.55 -17.44 16.06
C GLU A 481 14.65 -16.04 15.43
N LEU A 482 14.28 -15.92 14.15
CA LEU A 482 14.29 -14.64 13.44
C LEU A 482 13.27 -13.66 14.02
N LEU A 483 12.08 -14.13 14.42
CA LEU A 483 11.10 -13.30 15.13
C LEU A 483 11.69 -12.75 16.44
N LYS A 484 12.37 -13.58 17.24
CA LYS A 484 13.04 -13.12 18.47
C LYS A 484 14.11 -12.08 18.19
N VAL A 485 14.87 -12.23 17.11
CA VAL A 485 15.90 -11.25 16.72
C VAL A 485 15.27 -9.91 16.37
N PHE A 486 14.20 -9.93 15.56
CA PHE A 486 13.45 -8.74 15.17
C PHE A 486 12.80 -8.05 16.37
N GLN A 487 12.17 -8.83 17.25
CA GLN A 487 11.58 -8.36 18.49
C GLN A 487 12.63 -7.70 19.39
N LYS A 488 13.78 -8.34 19.58
CA LYS A 488 14.83 -7.82 20.46
C LYS A 488 15.42 -6.50 19.94
N SER A 489 15.64 -6.38 18.63
CA SER A 489 16.01 -5.09 18.02
C SER A 489 14.92 -4.03 18.24
N THR A 490 13.64 -4.40 18.14
CA THR A 490 12.52 -3.48 18.39
C THR A 490 12.43 -3.03 19.86
N GLU A 491 12.72 -3.91 20.82
CA GLU A 491 12.86 -3.53 22.24
C GLU A 491 13.94 -2.47 22.45
N TYR A 492 15.06 -2.58 21.73
CA TYR A 492 16.11 -1.57 21.78
C TYR A 492 15.70 -0.26 21.12
N GLU A 493 14.90 -0.26 20.04
CA GLU A 493 14.34 0.98 19.48
C GLU A 493 13.46 1.72 20.49
N LEU A 494 12.59 0.99 21.20
CA LEU A 494 11.77 1.56 22.28
C LEU A 494 12.66 2.20 23.35
N ALA A 495 13.66 1.45 23.83
CA ALA A 495 14.59 1.93 24.85
C ALA A 495 15.40 3.15 24.38
N PHE A 496 15.77 3.20 23.10
CA PHE A 496 16.58 4.27 22.51
C PHE A 496 15.85 5.62 22.53
N TRP A 497 14.57 5.63 22.14
CA TRP A 497 13.76 6.86 22.23
C TRP A 497 13.41 7.26 23.66
N ASP A 498 13.16 6.29 24.54
CA ASP A 498 12.91 6.55 25.96
C ASP A 498 14.15 7.13 26.66
N ASP A 499 15.35 6.63 26.36
CA ASP A 499 16.63 7.17 26.83
C ASP A 499 16.81 8.63 26.42
N ALA A 500 16.48 8.97 25.17
CA ALA A 500 16.57 10.34 24.70
C ALA A 500 15.66 11.31 25.47
N TYR A 501 14.52 10.85 25.96
CA TYR A 501 13.62 11.65 26.78
C TYR A 501 14.14 11.83 28.21
N LYS A 502 14.64 10.75 28.82
CA LYS A 502 15.06 10.70 30.22
C LYS A 502 16.43 11.34 30.47
N SER A 503 17.40 11.06 29.61
CA SER A 503 18.81 11.41 29.86
C SER A 503 19.14 12.88 29.63
N ALA A 504 18.33 13.61 28.86
CA ALA A 504 18.56 15.01 28.53
C ALA A 504 17.88 16.03 29.47
N GLY A 505 17.22 15.58 30.55
CA GLY A 505 16.58 16.43 31.56
C GLY A 505 17.31 16.50 32.91
N CYS A 506 18.48 15.87 33.05
CA CYS A 506 19.19 15.72 34.33
C CYS A 506 20.42 16.64 34.51
N ASN A 507 20.57 17.69 33.69
CA ASN A 507 21.66 18.66 33.82
C ASN A 507 21.16 20.03 34.29
#